data_AF-A0A1S2MIZ8-F1
#
_entry.id   AF-A0A1S2MIZ8-F1
#
_cell.length_a   1.000
_cell.length_b   1.000
_cell.length_c   1.000
_cell.angle_alpha   90.00
_cell.angle_beta   90.00
_cell.angle_gamma   90.00
#
_symmetry.space_group_name_H-M   'P 1'
#
loop_
_entity.id
_entity.type
_entity.pdbx_description
1 polymer ?
#
loop_
_entity_poly.entity_id
_entity_poly.type
_entity_poly.pdbx_seq_one_letter_code
_entity_poly.pdbx_strand_id
1 'polypeptide(L)'
;MKKLKFLVLIVSVAILTSVILSSCGKKEEPKIEKISLKEVKDKMNHPKNEFVSVIDATPDNGRDEYVKYLKKMLRKSAEKHETTVYYAEYNVHDDKDYDTYKGETSMIFYSEKGKKPSKMKMISFDTVDWKDTDSAVEELDELFKYAQKE
;
A
#
# COMPACT_ATOMS: atom_id res chain seq x y z
N MET A 1 -40.38 21.74 25.77
CA MET A 1 -39.95 20.74 24.77
C MET A 1 -39.04 21.28 23.66
N LYS A 2 -39.15 22.52 23.18
CA LYS A 2 -38.31 23.04 22.08
C LYS A 2 -36.81 23.16 22.43
N LYS A 3 -36.47 23.58 23.65
CA LYS A 3 -35.07 23.76 24.10
C LYS A 3 -34.29 22.43 24.24
N LEU A 4 -34.98 21.35 24.61
CA LEU A 4 -34.37 20.02 24.77
C LEU A 4 -33.98 19.40 23.41
N LYS A 5 -34.82 19.59 22.38
CA LYS A 5 -34.55 19.12 21.01
C LYS A 5 -33.34 19.81 20.38
N PHE A 6 -33.14 21.10 20.69
CA PHE A 6 -32.01 21.87 20.18
C PHE A 6 -30.68 21.42 20.79
N LEU A 7 -30.69 21.05 22.08
CA LEU A 7 -29.51 20.60 22.81
C LEU A 7 -29.04 19.21 22.34
N VAL A 8 -29.97 18.30 22.03
CA VAL A 8 -29.67 16.98 21.43
C VAL A 8 -29.07 17.12 20.03
N LEU A 9 -29.54 18.10 19.25
CA LEU A 9 -29.02 18.39 17.91
C LEU A 9 -27.56 18.91 17.95
N ILE A 10 -27.23 19.75 18.92
CA ILE A 10 -25.85 20.28 19.07
C ILE A 10 -24.88 19.17 19.54
N VAL A 11 -25.30 18.34 20.49
CA VAL A 11 -24.46 17.23 21.00
C VAL A 11 -24.22 16.18 19.91
N SER A 12 -25.21 15.85 19.10
CA SER A 12 -25.06 14.90 17.99
C SER A 12 -24.15 15.42 16.87
N VAL A 13 -24.23 16.72 16.55
CA VAL A 13 -23.31 17.35 15.58
C VAL A 13 -21.88 17.39 16.12
N ALA A 14 -21.68 17.67 17.41
CA ALA A 14 -20.35 17.70 18.03
C ALA A 14 -19.67 16.32 18.05
N ILE A 15 -20.42 15.24 18.32
CA ILE A 15 -19.91 13.86 18.29
C ILE A 15 -19.57 13.45 16.85
N LEU A 16 -20.35 13.87 15.86
CA LEU A 16 -20.05 13.58 14.45
C LEU A 16 -18.77 14.28 14.00
N THR A 17 -18.56 15.54 14.40
CA THR A 17 -17.32 16.27 14.08
C THR A 17 -16.09 15.71 14.79
N SER A 18 -16.21 15.15 16.00
CA SER A 18 -15.07 14.53 16.70
C SER A 18 -14.69 13.17 16.13
N VAL A 19 -15.63 12.40 15.56
CA VAL A 19 -15.34 11.17 14.80
C VAL A 19 -14.67 11.50 13.46
N ILE A 20 -15.09 12.57 12.79
CA ILE A 20 -14.48 13.02 11.52
C ILE A 20 -13.08 13.62 11.75
N LEU A 21 -12.86 14.36 12.85
CA LEU A 21 -11.55 14.93 13.20
C LEU A 21 -10.57 13.91 13.80
N SER A 22 -11.05 12.86 14.47
CA SER A 22 -10.19 11.75 14.93
C SER A 22 -9.72 10.83 13.79
N SER A 23 -10.35 10.91 12.62
CA SER A 23 -9.84 10.30 11.37
C SER A 23 -8.73 11.11 10.70
N CYS A 24 -8.34 12.27 11.25
CA CYS A 24 -7.35 13.17 10.65
C CYS A 24 -6.00 13.22 11.42
N GLY A 25 -5.76 12.33 12.39
CA GLY A 25 -4.62 12.51 13.30
C GLY A 25 -3.98 11.28 13.92
N LYS A 26 -4.41 10.06 13.61
CA LYS A 26 -3.54 8.90 13.91
C LYS A 26 -2.54 8.81 12.77
N LYS A 27 -1.29 9.21 13.02
CA LYS A 27 -0.16 8.68 12.23
C LYS A 27 -0.33 7.17 12.26
N GLU A 28 -0.72 6.57 11.14
CA GLU A 28 -0.70 5.12 11.05
C GLU A 28 0.73 4.69 11.35
N GLU A 29 0.88 3.71 12.24
CA GLU A 29 2.20 3.14 12.47
C GLU A 29 2.72 2.60 11.14
N PRO A 30 4.00 2.85 10.80
CA PRO A 30 4.59 2.34 9.58
C PRO A 30 4.42 0.83 9.51
N LYS A 31 3.76 0.34 8.46
CA LYS A 31 3.38 -1.07 8.34
C LYS A 31 3.26 -1.48 6.88
N ILE A 32 3.27 -2.79 6.68
CA ILE A 32 2.75 -3.39 5.45
C ILE A 32 1.31 -3.86 5.71
N GLU A 33 0.39 -3.54 4.81
CA GLU A 33 -1.02 -3.91 4.92
C GLU A 33 -1.45 -4.79 3.74
N LYS A 34 -1.97 -5.98 4.05
CA LYS A 34 -2.47 -6.90 3.03
C LYS A 34 -3.85 -6.42 2.55
N ILE A 35 -4.00 -6.25 1.25
CA ILE A 35 -5.25 -5.89 0.56
C ILE A 35 -5.55 -6.89 -0.56
N SER A 36 -6.74 -6.80 -1.15
CA SER A 36 -7.10 -7.60 -2.31
C SER A 36 -6.47 -7.08 -3.61
N LEU A 37 -6.33 -7.96 -4.62
CA LEU A 37 -5.89 -7.55 -5.97
C LEU A 37 -6.82 -6.51 -6.61
N LYS A 38 -8.11 -6.56 -6.27
CA LYS A 38 -9.09 -5.56 -6.71
C LYS A 38 -8.80 -4.19 -6.09
N GLU A 39 -8.46 -4.15 -4.80
CA GLU A 39 -8.07 -2.91 -4.13
C GLU A 39 -6.75 -2.36 -4.65
N VAL A 40 -5.79 -3.23 -5.00
CA VAL A 40 -4.56 -2.80 -5.69
C VAL A 40 -4.91 -2.07 -6.98
N LYS A 41 -5.73 -2.69 -7.84
CA LYS A 41 -6.19 -2.05 -9.08
C LYS A 41 -6.91 -0.75 -8.83
N ASP A 42 -7.74 -0.67 -7.80
CA ASP A 42 -8.44 0.56 -7.44
C ASP A 42 -7.47 1.66 -7.03
N LYS A 43 -6.51 1.37 -6.15
CA LYS A 43 -5.47 2.31 -5.71
C LYS A 43 -4.59 2.78 -6.85
N MET A 44 -4.30 1.91 -7.81
CA MET A 44 -3.59 2.30 -9.04
C MET A 44 -4.47 3.19 -9.93
N ASN A 45 -5.73 2.83 -10.16
CA ASN A 45 -6.60 3.67 -11.00
C ASN A 45 -7.00 4.99 -10.34
N HIS A 46 -6.95 5.06 -9.01
CA HIS A 46 -7.31 6.23 -8.20
C HIS A 46 -6.20 6.61 -7.20
N PRO A 47 -5.05 7.12 -7.68
CA PRO A 47 -3.88 7.42 -6.84
C PRO A 47 -4.11 8.39 -5.70
N LYS A 48 -3.52 8.09 -4.54
CA LYS A 48 -3.61 8.91 -3.31
C LYS A 48 -2.28 9.10 -2.58
N ASN A 49 -1.14 9.12 -3.29
CA ASN A 49 0.22 9.11 -2.69
C ASN A 49 0.50 7.83 -1.90
N GLU A 50 0.06 6.69 -2.41
CA GLU A 50 0.16 5.40 -1.74
C GLU A 50 1.22 4.52 -2.42
N PHE A 51 1.93 3.74 -1.63
CA PHE A 51 2.77 2.65 -2.12
C PHE A 51 1.93 1.38 -2.18
N VAL A 52 1.94 0.74 -3.34
CA VAL A 52 1.15 -0.48 -3.59
C VAL A 52 2.07 -1.54 -4.19
N SER A 53 1.94 -2.80 -3.79
CA SER A 53 2.76 -3.88 -4.31
C SER A 53 1.91 -5.11 -4.64
N VAL A 54 2.32 -5.85 -5.66
CA VAL A 54 1.80 -7.19 -5.95
C VAL A 54 2.93 -8.17 -5.83
N ILE A 55 2.74 -9.23 -5.05
CA ILE A 55 3.74 -10.25 -4.78
C ILE A 55 3.27 -11.57 -5.37
N ASP A 56 4.13 -12.22 -6.15
CA ASP A 56 3.90 -13.59 -6.59
C ASP A 56 4.01 -14.57 -5.42
N ALA A 57 2.90 -15.20 -5.06
CA ALA A 57 2.81 -16.22 -4.03
C ALA A 57 2.38 -17.59 -4.61
N THR A 58 2.53 -17.79 -5.93
CA THR A 58 2.31 -19.06 -6.59
C THR A 58 3.19 -20.16 -5.98
N PRO A 59 2.63 -21.23 -5.40
CA PRO A 59 3.43 -22.26 -4.76
C PRO A 59 4.44 -22.90 -5.73
N ASP A 60 5.73 -22.75 -5.45
CA ASP A 60 6.83 -23.42 -6.14
C ASP A 60 8.03 -23.65 -5.20
N ASN A 61 9.09 -24.28 -5.72
CA ASN A 61 10.32 -24.48 -4.96
C ASN A 61 11.04 -23.13 -4.75
N GLY A 62 10.82 -22.52 -3.57
CA GLY A 62 11.48 -21.29 -3.15
C GLY A 62 10.56 -20.08 -3.02
N ARG A 63 9.31 -20.15 -3.51
CA ARG A 63 8.31 -19.06 -3.40
C ARG A 63 8.11 -18.58 -1.96
N ASP A 64 7.97 -19.50 -1.02
CA ASP A 64 7.68 -19.14 0.38
C ASP A 64 8.81 -18.30 0.99
N GLU A 65 10.05 -18.65 0.65
CA GLU A 65 11.23 -17.92 1.11
C GLU A 65 11.30 -16.55 0.43
N TYR A 66 11.09 -16.51 -0.88
CA TYR A 66 11.01 -15.29 -1.68
C TYR A 66 9.97 -14.29 -1.14
N VAL A 67 8.71 -14.74 -0.95
CA VAL A 67 7.62 -13.94 -0.40
C VAL A 67 7.98 -13.40 0.99
N LYS A 68 8.61 -14.23 1.83
CA LYS A 68 9.06 -13.82 3.17
C LYS A 68 10.10 -12.71 3.10
N TYR A 69 11.09 -12.82 2.21
CA TYR A 69 12.12 -11.79 2.04
C TYR A 69 11.56 -10.50 1.48
N LEU A 70 10.67 -10.56 0.48
CA LEU A 70 10.00 -9.38 -0.06
C LEU A 70 9.21 -8.64 1.02
N LYS A 71 8.40 -9.34 1.81
CA LYS A 71 7.67 -8.71 2.92
C LYS A 71 8.59 -8.08 3.95
N LYS A 72 9.73 -8.72 4.24
CA LYS A 72 10.73 -8.18 5.18
C LYS A 72 11.35 -6.90 4.64
N MET A 73 11.73 -6.88 3.36
CA MET A 73 12.24 -5.71 2.67
C MET A 73 11.20 -4.57 2.67
N LEU A 74 9.96 -4.84 2.22
CA LEU A 74 8.88 -3.85 2.20
C LEU A 74 8.60 -3.27 3.59
N ARG A 75 8.62 -4.10 4.64
CA ARG A 75 8.44 -3.65 6.02
C ARG A 75 9.58 -2.72 6.45
N LYS A 76 10.85 -3.08 6.20
CA LYS A 76 12.00 -2.22 6.51
C LYS A 76 11.92 -0.88 5.77
N SER A 77 11.55 -0.88 4.49
CA SER A 77 11.35 0.36 3.72
C SER A 77 10.21 1.20 4.29
N ALA A 78 9.06 0.59 4.61
CA ALA A 78 7.93 1.28 5.23
C ALA A 78 8.33 1.96 6.56
N GLU A 79 9.03 1.24 7.43
CA GLU A 79 9.57 1.73 8.70
C GLU A 79 10.56 2.90 8.49
N LYS A 80 11.50 2.75 7.55
CA LYS A 80 12.51 3.79 7.24
C LYS A 80 11.89 5.10 6.76
N HIS A 81 10.75 5.03 6.06
CA HIS A 81 10.12 6.18 5.43
C HIS A 81 8.84 6.67 6.14
N GLU A 82 8.56 6.18 7.34
CA GLU A 82 7.36 6.49 8.13
C GLU A 82 6.05 6.38 7.31
N THR A 83 5.88 5.30 6.55
CA THR A 83 4.75 5.16 5.62
C THR A 83 4.09 3.78 5.66
N THR A 84 2.93 3.65 5.01
CA THR A 84 2.20 2.39 4.83
C THR A 84 2.43 1.89 3.40
N VAL A 85 2.84 0.62 3.26
CA VAL A 85 2.88 -0.07 1.97
C VAL A 85 1.73 -1.06 1.91
N TYR A 86 0.82 -0.86 0.95
CA TYR A 86 -0.26 -1.82 0.69
C TYR A 86 0.25 -2.93 -0.23
N TYR A 87 -0.08 -4.18 0.04
CA TYR A 87 0.33 -5.28 -0.84
C TYR A 87 -0.80 -6.29 -1.04
N ALA A 88 -0.82 -6.91 -2.23
CA ALA A 88 -1.60 -8.11 -2.50
C ALA A 88 -0.66 -9.26 -2.87
N GLU A 89 -1.11 -10.48 -2.60
CA GLU A 89 -0.50 -11.70 -3.11
C GLU A 89 -1.39 -12.22 -4.22
N TYR A 90 -0.78 -12.74 -5.29
CA TYR A 90 -1.52 -13.44 -6.34
C TYR A 90 -0.97 -14.86 -6.49
N ASN A 91 -1.83 -15.78 -6.93
CA ASN A 91 -1.45 -17.13 -7.30
C ASN A 91 -1.81 -17.37 -8.77
N VAL A 92 -0.81 -17.64 -9.61
CA VAL A 92 -1.03 -17.86 -11.05
C VAL A 92 -1.86 -19.11 -11.35
N HIS A 93 -1.97 -20.04 -10.38
CA HIS A 93 -2.83 -21.22 -10.48
C HIS A 93 -4.29 -20.93 -10.11
N ASP A 94 -4.62 -19.73 -9.62
CA ASP A 94 -5.99 -19.27 -9.44
C ASP A 94 -6.41 -18.42 -10.66
N ASP A 95 -7.34 -18.96 -11.45
CA ASP A 95 -7.84 -18.32 -12.66
C ASP A 95 -8.38 -16.89 -12.41
N LYS A 96 -8.92 -16.61 -11.21
CA LYS A 96 -9.43 -15.27 -10.86
C LYS A 96 -8.30 -14.25 -10.68
N ASP A 97 -7.19 -14.69 -10.12
CA ASP A 97 -6.01 -13.86 -9.89
C ASP A 97 -5.27 -13.62 -11.21
N TYR A 98 -5.14 -14.66 -12.04
CA TYR A 98 -4.50 -14.61 -13.35
C TYR A 98 -5.13 -13.57 -14.29
N ASP A 99 -6.46 -13.56 -14.41
CA ASP A 99 -7.19 -12.57 -15.22
C ASP A 99 -7.08 -11.16 -14.62
N THR A 100 -6.77 -11.06 -13.34
CA THR A 100 -6.63 -9.79 -12.64
C THR A 100 -5.23 -9.19 -12.85
N TYR A 101 -4.14 -9.95 -12.81
CA TYR A 101 -2.78 -9.39 -12.82
C TYR A 101 -1.85 -10.08 -13.83
N LYS A 102 -2.20 -10.00 -15.13
CA LYS A 102 -1.45 -10.61 -16.23
C LYS A 102 -0.23 -9.75 -16.65
N GLY A 103 0.84 -9.75 -15.87
CA GLY A 103 2.17 -9.25 -16.31
C GLY A 103 2.86 -8.17 -15.46
N GLU A 104 2.26 -7.76 -14.34
CA GLU A 104 2.80 -6.72 -13.45
C GLU A 104 3.09 -7.29 -12.03
N THR A 105 3.66 -8.47 -12.01
CA THR A 105 3.81 -9.31 -10.83
C THR A 105 5.14 -9.04 -10.15
N SER A 106 5.19 -9.06 -8.82
CA SER A 106 6.41 -8.79 -8.05
C SER A 106 7.00 -7.41 -8.28
N MET A 107 6.17 -6.38 -8.16
CA MET A 107 6.60 -4.98 -8.27
C MET A 107 6.04 -4.16 -7.11
N ILE A 108 6.70 -3.03 -6.84
CA ILE A 108 6.15 -1.94 -6.04
C ILE A 108 5.86 -0.74 -6.95
N PHE A 109 4.71 -0.14 -6.74
CA PHE A 109 4.18 1.02 -7.44
C PHE A 109 4.08 2.18 -6.47
N TYR A 110 4.42 3.36 -6.96
CA TYR A 110 4.08 4.62 -6.33
C TYR A 110 3.32 5.50 -7.32
N SER A 111 2.21 6.06 -6.85
CA SER A 111 1.45 7.02 -7.64
C SER A 111 1.05 8.24 -6.83
N GLU A 112 1.48 9.39 -7.35
CA GLU A 112 1.07 10.70 -6.87
C GLU A 112 -0.42 10.93 -7.10
N LYS A 113 -1.05 11.60 -6.14
CA LYS A 113 -2.46 11.95 -6.13
C LYS A 113 -2.82 12.76 -7.37
N GLY A 114 -3.85 12.30 -8.09
CA GLY A 114 -4.35 12.98 -9.29
C GLY A 114 -3.51 12.79 -10.55
N LYS A 115 -2.44 11.97 -10.52
CA LYS A 115 -1.75 11.54 -11.74
C LYS A 115 -2.48 10.39 -12.42
N LYS A 116 -2.23 10.24 -13.72
CA LYS A 116 -2.73 9.11 -14.51
C LYS A 116 -1.88 7.85 -14.24
N PRO A 117 -2.44 6.63 -14.37
CA PRO A 117 -1.69 5.39 -14.22
C PRO A 117 -0.40 5.30 -15.06
N SER A 118 -0.40 5.88 -16.26
CA SER A 118 0.77 5.93 -17.15
C SER A 118 1.95 6.78 -16.63
N LYS A 119 1.78 7.47 -15.49
CA LYS A 119 2.80 8.30 -14.84
C LYS A 119 3.30 7.69 -13.53
N MET A 120 2.84 6.49 -13.19
CA MET A 120 3.31 5.77 -12.01
C MET A 120 4.78 5.43 -12.13
N LYS A 121 5.45 5.47 -10.99
CA LYS A 121 6.75 4.86 -10.84
C LYS A 121 6.59 3.43 -10.39
N MET A 122 7.41 2.56 -10.96
CA MET A 122 7.42 1.14 -10.67
C MET A 122 8.86 0.68 -10.50
N ILE A 123 9.08 -0.19 -9.53
CA ILE A 123 10.32 -0.95 -9.37
C ILE A 123 9.93 -2.42 -9.36
N SER A 124 10.56 -3.20 -10.26
CA SER A 124 10.42 -4.65 -10.25
C SER A 124 11.32 -5.23 -9.16
N PHE A 125 10.83 -6.24 -8.45
CA PHE A 125 11.65 -6.99 -7.49
C PHE A 125 12.60 -7.97 -8.18
N ASP A 126 12.44 -8.23 -9.48
CA ASP A 126 13.34 -9.12 -10.24
C ASP A 126 14.74 -8.53 -10.40
N THR A 127 14.86 -7.20 -10.27
CA THR A 127 16.16 -6.51 -10.32
C THR A 127 16.84 -6.40 -8.96
N VAL A 128 16.16 -6.82 -7.89
CA VAL A 128 16.58 -6.61 -6.51
C VAL A 128 17.17 -7.90 -5.93
N ASP A 129 18.35 -7.83 -5.31
CA ASP A 129 18.87 -8.95 -4.51
C ASP A 129 18.15 -9.06 -3.16
N TRP A 130 16.96 -9.66 -3.19
CA TRP A 130 16.08 -9.81 -2.02
C TRP A 130 16.69 -10.63 -0.87
N LYS A 131 17.76 -11.39 -1.10
CA LYS A 131 18.47 -12.12 -0.02
C LYS A 131 19.29 -11.16 0.82
N ASP A 132 19.87 -10.13 0.20
CA ASP A 132 20.48 -9.00 0.88
C ASP A 132 19.42 -7.92 1.14
N THR A 133 18.70 -8.08 2.26
CA THR A 133 17.61 -7.16 2.63
C THR A 133 18.06 -5.70 2.73
N ASP A 134 19.32 -5.43 3.08
CA ASP A 134 19.77 -4.05 3.29
C ASP A 134 20.06 -3.36 1.96
N SER A 135 20.77 -4.03 1.04
CA SER A 135 20.95 -3.57 -0.35
C SER A 135 19.60 -3.42 -1.06
N ALA A 136 18.67 -4.36 -0.86
CA ALA A 136 17.33 -4.30 -1.42
C ALA A 136 16.51 -3.09 -0.94
N VAL A 137 16.66 -2.71 0.35
CA VAL A 137 16.01 -1.51 0.89
C VAL A 137 16.62 -0.23 0.30
N GLU A 138 17.92 -0.22 0.01
CA GLU A 138 18.58 0.90 -0.66
C GLU A 138 18.09 1.11 -2.10
N GLU A 139 17.87 0.03 -2.86
CA GLU A 139 17.29 0.13 -4.20
C GLU A 139 15.87 0.73 -4.17
N LEU A 140 15.07 0.34 -3.17
CA LEU A 140 13.73 0.92 -2.99
C LEU A 140 13.78 2.37 -2.51
N ASP A 141 14.83 2.78 -1.82
CA ASP A 141 14.99 4.11 -1.20
C ASP A 141 14.78 5.25 -2.20
N GLU A 142 15.16 5.07 -3.47
CA GLU A 142 14.94 6.07 -4.51
C GLU A 142 13.46 6.34 -4.79
N LEU A 143 12.63 5.29 -4.80
CA LEU A 143 11.19 5.39 -5.00
C LEU A 143 10.53 6.12 -3.82
N PHE A 144 10.94 5.78 -2.60
CA PHE A 144 10.39 6.42 -1.40
C PHE A 144 10.88 7.86 -1.25
N LYS A 145 12.15 8.15 -1.54
CA LYS A 145 12.69 9.53 -1.59
C LYS A 145 11.98 10.37 -2.63
N TYR A 146 11.63 9.80 -3.78
CA TYR A 146 10.86 10.50 -4.80
C TYR A 146 9.49 10.94 -4.25
N ALA A 147 8.80 10.05 -3.54
CA ALA A 147 7.50 10.35 -2.95
C ALA A 147 7.53 11.43 -1.85
N GLN A 148 8.69 11.68 -1.22
CA GLN A 148 8.86 12.66 -0.15
C GLN A 148 9.32 14.05 -0.65
N LYS A 149 9.61 14.22 -1.95
CA LYS A 149 10.11 15.47 -2.53
C LYS A 149 9.00 16.47 -2.92
N GLU A 150 7.74 16.16 -2.65
CA GLU A 150 6.57 17.05 -2.81
C GLU A 150 5.96 17.40 -1.45
#